data_AF-A0A2V6YYM6-F1
#
_entry.id   AF-A0A2V6YYM6-F1
#
_cell.length_a   1.000
_cell.length_b   1.000
_cell.length_c   1.000
_cell.angle_alpha   90.00
_cell.angle_beta   90.00
_cell.angle_gamma   90.00
#
_symmetry.space_group_name_H-M   'P 1'
#
loop_
_entity.id
_entity.type
_entity.pdbx_description
1 polymer ?
#
loop_
_entity_poly.entity_id
_entity_poly.type
_entity_poly.pdbx_seq_one_letter_code
_entity_poly.pdbx_strand_id
1 'polypeptide(L)'
;MKQLELSEILNLVEYEKVRAARQREIVELKQARRVSVGRYLTFVFENRATVWFQIQEMVRAERIVDESRIAEEVEVYNALLPRPGELAATLMIEIAEATEIKPVLDRLLGIDTRDYVKMTVGPHVIVGEFETGHSDEERGKLSAVHFVRFALPPQARARFSTSEVALVVEHPNERARTVLSDETKRSLRGDLA
;
A
#
# COMPACT_ATOMS: atom_id res chain seq x y z
N MET A 1 8.76 -4.87 11.16
CA MET A 1 8.28 -3.58 11.71
C MET A 1 7.47 -3.79 13.00
N LYS A 2 7.52 -2.88 14.00
CA LYS A 2 6.64 -2.95 15.20
C LYS A 2 5.20 -2.61 14.79
N GLN A 3 4.22 -3.38 15.29
CA GLN A 3 2.79 -3.10 15.14
C GLN A 3 2.34 -1.93 16.01
N LEU A 4 1.31 -1.20 15.58
CA LEU A 4 0.72 -0.10 16.33
C LEU A 4 -0.08 -0.64 17.52
N GLU A 5 0.09 0.00 18.66
CA GLU A 5 -0.64 -0.31 19.88
C GLU A 5 -1.76 0.72 20.08
N LEU A 6 -2.86 0.29 20.68
CA LEU A 6 -4.01 1.14 20.99
C LEU A 6 -3.61 2.42 21.77
N SER A 7 -2.65 2.31 22.68
CA SER A 7 -2.12 3.43 23.47
C SER A 7 -1.45 4.52 22.65
N GLU A 8 -1.16 4.27 21.36
CA GLU A 8 -0.58 5.24 20.43
C GLU A 8 -1.65 6.00 19.64
N ILE A 9 -2.91 5.57 19.72
CA ILE A 9 -4.03 6.25 19.09
C ILE A 9 -4.53 7.36 20.01
N LEU A 10 -4.68 8.54 19.44
CA LEU A 10 -5.07 9.74 20.17
C LEU A 10 -6.59 9.79 20.22
N ASN A 11 -7.15 10.30 21.32
CA ASN A 11 -8.56 10.65 21.29
C ASN A 11 -8.80 11.80 20.30
N LEU A 12 -10.07 12.00 19.95
CA LEU A 12 -10.48 13.00 18.96
C LEU A 12 -9.95 14.40 19.26
N VAL A 13 -9.96 14.82 20.53
CA VAL A 13 -9.54 16.18 20.92
C VAL A 13 -8.03 16.36 20.76
N GLU A 14 -7.25 15.35 21.12
CA GLU A 14 -5.79 15.40 20.99
C GLU A 14 -5.35 15.27 19.54
N TYR A 15 -6.04 14.45 18.75
CA TYR A 15 -5.73 14.29 17.33
C TYR A 15 -5.99 15.59 16.56
N GLU A 16 -7.10 16.29 16.79
CA GLU A 16 -7.42 17.56 16.10
C GLU A 16 -6.32 18.63 16.31
N LYS A 17 -5.65 18.65 17.46
CA LYS A 17 -4.55 19.59 17.74
C LYS A 17 -3.35 19.37 16.82
N VAL A 18 -3.08 18.12 16.41
CA VAL A 18 -1.90 17.75 15.61
C VAL A 18 -2.22 17.42 14.16
N ARG A 19 -3.50 17.22 13.83
CA ARG A 19 -3.96 16.71 12.53
C ARG A 19 -3.40 17.46 11.33
N ALA A 20 -3.46 18.80 11.34
CA ALA A 20 -2.98 19.61 10.22
C ALA A 20 -1.45 19.52 10.00
N ALA A 21 -0.67 19.29 11.06
CA ALA A 21 0.76 19.04 10.93
C ALA A 21 1.00 17.62 10.40
N ARG A 22 0.36 16.62 11.00
CA ARG A 22 0.46 15.21 10.57
C ARG A 22 0.04 14.99 9.13
N GLN A 23 -1.03 15.64 8.68
CA GLN A 23 -1.47 15.56 7.29
C GLN A 23 -0.39 16.03 6.32
N ARG A 24 0.30 17.15 6.62
CA ARG A 24 1.39 17.65 5.78
C ARG A 24 2.58 16.69 5.76
N GLU A 25 2.98 16.18 6.92
CA GLU A 25 4.05 15.19 7.05
C GLU A 25 3.75 13.92 6.24
N ILE A 26 2.51 13.41 6.28
CA ILE A 26 2.11 12.22 5.55
C ILE A 26 2.03 12.46 4.05
N VAL A 27 1.56 13.63 3.62
CA VAL A 27 1.58 14.00 2.20
C VAL A 27 3.01 14.00 1.66
N GLU A 28 3.95 14.64 2.37
CA GLU A 28 5.37 14.68 2.00
C GLU A 28 5.99 13.27 2.00
N LEU A 29 5.75 12.48 3.06
CA LEU A 29 6.22 11.10 3.16
C LEU A 29 5.70 10.23 1.99
N LYS A 30 4.44 10.40 1.60
CA LYS A 30 3.83 9.63 0.52
C LYS A 30 4.41 9.98 -0.85
N GLN A 31 5.00 11.16 -1.06
CA GLN A 31 5.65 11.50 -2.34
C GLN A 31 6.76 10.49 -2.69
N ALA A 32 7.62 10.17 -1.73
CA ALA A 32 8.68 9.20 -1.92
C ALA A 32 8.20 7.73 -1.93
N ARG A 33 6.95 7.47 -1.52
CA ARG A 33 6.38 6.12 -1.36
C ARG A 33 5.30 5.79 -2.38
N ARG A 34 4.99 6.72 -3.29
CA ARG A 34 3.99 6.57 -4.33
C ARG A 34 4.66 6.28 -5.66
N VAL A 35 4.25 5.20 -6.30
CA VAL A 35 4.81 4.73 -7.57
C VAL A 35 3.67 4.46 -8.54
N SER A 36 3.56 5.28 -9.57
CA SER A 36 2.63 5.04 -10.68
C SER A 36 3.23 4.00 -11.63
N VAL A 37 2.41 3.05 -12.09
CA VAL A 37 2.80 1.97 -13.00
C VAL A 37 1.76 1.88 -14.11
N GLY A 38 2.16 2.26 -15.32
CA GLY A 38 1.24 2.28 -16.45
C GLY A 38 0.21 3.41 -16.33
N ARG A 39 -0.99 3.17 -16.87
CA ARG A 39 -1.99 4.23 -17.01
C ARG A 39 -2.83 4.48 -15.76
N TYR A 40 -3.24 3.41 -15.08
CA TYR A 40 -4.26 3.49 -14.03
C TYR A 40 -3.75 3.09 -12.64
N LEU A 41 -2.56 2.50 -12.55
CA LEU A 41 -2.15 1.84 -11.32
C LEU A 41 -1.19 2.72 -10.54
N THR A 42 -1.51 2.93 -9.28
CA THR A 42 -0.65 3.61 -8.32
C THR A 42 -0.44 2.72 -7.11
N PHE A 43 0.81 2.48 -6.75
CA PHE A 43 1.17 1.79 -5.52
C PHE A 43 1.62 2.81 -4.48
N VAL A 44 1.02 2.79 -3.30
CA VAL A 44 1.46 3.57 -2.13
C VAL A 44 2.01 2.60 -1.11
N PHE A 45 3.33 2.61 -0.91
CA PHE A 45 3.99 1.74 0.05
C PHE A 45 3.74 2.21 1.48
N GLU A 46 3.15 1.34 2.28
CA GLU A 46 2.71 1.63 3.63
C GLU A 46 3.84 1.43 4.66
N ASN A 47 3.83 2.24 5.70
CA ASN A 47 4.65 2.05 6.89
C ASN A 47 3.87 2.44 8.14
N ARG A 48 4.53 2.36 9.29
CA ARG A 48 3.92 2.71 10.57
C ARG A 48 3.29 4.11 10.60
N ALA A 49 3.91 5.10 9.97
CA ALA A 49 3.38 6.47 9.97
C ALA A 49 2.13 6.60 9.08
N THR A 50 2.13 5.99 7.90
CA THR A 50 0.97 6.04 6.99
C THR A 50 -0.22 5.28 7.58
N VAL A 51 0.01 4.11 8.17
CA VAL A 51 -1.01 3.30 8.83
C VAL A 51 -1.55 3.99 10.09
N TRP A 52 -0.68 4.57 10.92
CA TRP A 52 -1.14 5.34 12.09
C TRP A 52 -2.05 6.49 11.68
N PHE A 53 -1.70 7.20 10.61
CA PHE A 53 -2.53 8.28 10.10
C PHE A 53 -3.88 7.80 9.56
N GLN A 54 -3.91 6.64 8.91
CA GLN A 54 -5.16 6.03 8.43
C GLN A 54 -6.09 5.64 9.59
N ILE A 55 -5.55 5.00 10.64
CA ILE A 55 -6.33 4.67 11.85
C ILE A 55 -6.92 5.93 12.46
N GLN A 56 -6.11 6.97 12.62
CA GLN A 56 -6.57 8.23 13.22
C GLN A 56 -7.64 8.92 12.38
N GLU A 57 -7.48 8.96 11.05
CA GLU A 57 -8.51 9.52 10.17
C GLU A 57 -9.80 8.69 10.18
N MET A 58 -9.72 7.37 10.30
CA MET A 58 -10.88 6.48 10.43
C MET A 58 -11.64 6.74 11.74
N VAL A 59 -10.92 6.67 12.87
CA VAL A 59 -11.45 6.95 14.22
C VAL A 59 -12.11 8.34 14.26
N ARG A 60 -11.49 9.33 13.61
CA ARG A 60 -12.02 10.70 13.53
C ARG A 60 -13.28 10.81 12.66
N ALA A 61 -13.25 10.24 11.46
CA ALA A 61 -14.37 10.32 10.52
C ALA A 61 -15.62 9.65 11.08
N GLU A 62 -15.45 8.48 11.69
CA GLU A 62 -16.51 7.69 12.30
C GLU A 62 -16.82 8.10 13.76
N ARG A 63 -16.07 9.09 14.30
CA ARG A 63 -16.18 9.60 15.67
C ARG A 63 -16.17 8.50 16.73
N ILE A 64 -15.29 7.51 16.55
CA ILE A 64 -15.15 6.37 17.45
C ILE A 64 -14.50 6.85 18.75
N VAL A 65 -15.20 6.67 19.86
CA VAL A 65 -14.69 6.98 21.21
C VAL A 65 -14.60 5.76 22.12
N ASP A 66 -15.21 4.66 21.69
CA ASP A 66 -15.16 3.38 22.39
C ASP A 66 -13.81 2.70 22.15
N GLU A 67 -13.12 2.37 23.24
CA GLU A 67 -11.76 1.83 23.20
C GLU A 67 -11.70 0.46 22.51
N SER A 68 -12.73 -0.39 22.68
CA SER A 68 -12.76 -1.71 22.04
C SER A 68 -12.91 -1.59 20.53
N ARG A 69 -13.73 -0.66 20.05
CA ARG A 69 -13.85 -0.36 18.62
C ARG A 69 -12.59 0.25 18.03
N ILE A 70 -11.87 1.10 18.77
CA ILE A 70 -10.57 1.61 18.31
C ILE A 70 -9.55 0.47 18.21
N ALA A 71 -9.57 -0.48 19.15
CA ALA A 71 -8.68 -1.64 19.11
C ALA A 71 -8.94 -2.51 17.87
N GLU A 72 -10.21 -2.72 17.51
CA GLU A 72 -10.60 -3.41 16.27
C GLU A 72 -10.04 -2.71 15.02
N GLU A 73 -10.16 -1.39 14.93
CA GLU A 73 -9.56 -0.62 13.82
C GLU A 73 -8.03 -0.77 13.79
N VAL A 74 -7.36 -0.68 14.95
CA VAL A 74 -5.91 -0.87 15.05
C VAL A 74 -5.50 -2.25 14.54
N GLU A 75 -6.23 -3.31 14.90
CA GLU A 75 -5.97 -4.67 14.44
C GLU A 75 -6.12 -4.79 12.92
N VAL A 76 -7.22 -4.28 12.36
CA VAL A 76 -7.49 -4.27 10.91
C VAL A 76 -6.38 -3.56 10.16
N TYR A 77 -6.04 -2.34 10.55
CA TYR A 77 -5.03 -1.54 9.85
C TYR A 77 -3.60 -2.03 10.07
N ASN A 78 -3.30 -2.68 11.19
CA ASN A 78 -2.00 -3.34 11.41
C ASN A 78 -1.71 -4.43 10.38
N ALA A 79 -2.74 -5.00 9.73
CA ALA A 79 -2.53 -5.88 8.59
C ALA A 79 -1.74 -5.15 7.49
N LEU A 80 -1.97 -3.86 7.24
CA LEU A 80 -1.27 -3.12 6.19
C LEU A 80 0.22 -2.92 6.44
N LEU A 81 0.72 -3.20 7.64
CA LEU A 81 2.13 -3.05 7.93
C LEU A 81 2.97 -4.17 7.29
N PRO A 82 4.17 -3.84 6.79
CA PRO A 82 5.10 -4.84 6.29
C PRO A 82 5.59 -5.74 7.44
N ARG A 83 5.62 -7.05 7.17
CA ARG A 83 6.28 -8.03 8.06
C ARG A 83 7.80 -7.96 7.86
N PRO A 84 8.59 -8.58 8.76
CA PRO A 84 10.05 -8.58 8.61
C PRO A 84 10.50 -9.07 7.22
N GLY A 85 11.24 -8.24 6.51
CA GLY A 85 11.73 -8.55 5.16
C GLY A 85 10.71 -8.37 4.02
N GLU A 86 9.54 -7.81 4.29
CA GLU A 86 8.51 -7.50 3.30
C GLU A 86 8.42 -6.00 3.01
N LEU A 87 7.85 -5.67 1.86
CA LEU A 87 7.23 -4.36 1.61
C LEU A 87 5.73 -4.56 1.47
N ALA A 88 4.94 -3.65 2.03
CA ALA A 88 3.49 -3.64 1.86
C ALA A 88 3.06 -2.38 1.10
N ALA A 89 2.08 -2.51 0.21
CA ALA A 89 1.56 -1.40 -0.55
C ALA A 89 0.05 -1.49 -0.73
N THR A 90 -0.59 -0.32 -0.76
CA THR A 90 -1.94 -0.14 -1.27
C THR A 90 -1.87 0.12 -2.77
N LEU A 91 -2.38 -0.79 -3.58
CA LEU A 91 -2.63 -0.57 -5.00
C LEU A 91 -3.96 0.18 -5.14
N MET A 92 -3.94 1.29 -5.85
CA MET A 92 -5.11 2.08 -6.23
C MET A 92 -5.23 2.10 -7.76
N ILE A 93 -6.43 1.83 -8.25
CA ILE A 93 -6.81 1.98 -9.66
C ILE A 93 -7.47 3.35 -9.81
N GLU A 94 -6.72 4.32 -10.31
CA GLU A 94 -7.12 5.72 -10.38
C GLU A 94 -7.69 6.05 -11.75
N ILE A 95 -8.98 6.41 -11.77
CA ILE A 95 -9.74 6.65 -12.99
C ILE A 95 -10.43 8.01 -12.84
N ALA A 96 -10.03 8.98 -13.66
CA ALA A 96 -10.53 10.36 -13.55
C ALA A 96 -12.00 10.49 -13.98
N GLU A 97 -12.38 9.81 -15.06
CA GLU A 97 -13.72 9.89 -15.63
C GLU A 97 -14.65 8.85 -15.01
N ALA A 98 -15.72 9.29 -14.34
CA ALA A 98 -16.65 8.41 -13.63
C ALA A 98 -17.29 7.36 -14.56
N THR A 99 -17.53 7.71 -15.83
CA THR A 99 -18.09 6.79 -16.84
C THR A 99 -17.13 5.68 -17.24
N GLU A 100 -15.83 5.87 -17.05
CA GLU A 100 -14.80 4.89 -17.40
C GLU A 100 -14.47 3.94 -16.23
N ILE A 101 -14.97 4.21 -15.02
CA ILE A 101 -14.65 3.41 -13.83
C ILE A 101 -14.94 1.93 -14.05
N LYS A 102 -16.21 1.59 -14.33
CA LYS A 102 -16.62 0.20 -14.52
C LYS A 102 -15.93 -0.46 -15.73
N PRO A 103 -15.89 0.14 -16.93
CA PRO A 103 -15.17 -0.45 -18.07
C PRO A 103 -13.68 -0.71 -17.85
N VAL A 104 -12.99 0.12 -17.06
CA VAL A 104 -11.57 -0.10 -16.75
C VAL A 104 -11.41 -1.19 -15.70
N LEU A 105 -12.21 -1.18 -14.62
CA LEU A 105 -12.19 -2.25 -13.61
C LEU A 105 -12.50 -3.62 -14.22
N ASP A 106 -13.52 -3.71 -15.10
CA ASP A 106 -13.87 -4.94 -15.80
C ASP A 106 -12.68 -5.46 -16.66
N ARG A 107 -11.89 -4.55 -17.25
CA ARG A 107 -10.69 -4.91 -18.03
C ARG A 107 -9.52 -5.35 -17.16
N LEU A 108 -9.41 -4.86 -15.93
CA LEU A 108 -8.32 -5.19 -15.01
C LEU A 108 -8.69 -6.34 -14.07
N LEU A 109 -9.84 -6.98 -14.25
CA LEU A 109 -10.28 -8.09 -13.41
C LEU A 109 -9.23 -9.20 -13.38
N GLY A 110 -8.85 -9.63 -12.18
CA GLY A 110 -7.80 -10.62 -11.93
C GLY A 110 -6.38 -10.04 -11.90
N ILE A 111 -6.19 -8.72 -11.90
CA ILE A 111 -4.86 -8.10 -11.73
C ILE A 111 -4.25 -8.44 -10.36
N ASP A 112 -5.08 -8.63 -9.35
CA ASP A 112 -4.73 -9.02 -8.00
C ASP A 112 -4.61 -10.54 -7.83
N THR A 113 -4.73 -11.30 -8.92
CA THR A 113 -4.52 -12.74 -8.95
C THR A 113 -3.33 -13.14 -9.80
N ARG A 114 -2.86 -14.38 -9.60
CA ARG A 114 -1.66 -14.92 -10.25
C ARG A 114 -0.42 -14.04 -9.99
N ASP A 115 0.54 -14.09 -10.91
CA ASP A 115 1.83 -13.42 -10.77
C ASP A 115 1.89 -12.10 -11.55
N TYR A 116 0.76 -11.41 -11.82
CA TYR A 116 0.78 -10.25 -12.73
C TYR A 116 1.52 -9.05 -12.18
N VAL A 117 1.49 -8.82 -10.86
CA VAL A 117 2.20 -7.73 -10.20
C VAL A 117 3.47 -8.28 -9.56
N LYS A 118 4.61 -7.71 -9.92
CA LYS A 118 5.93 -8.16 -9.46
C LYS A 118 6.80 -6.97 -9.10
N MET A 119 7.78 -7.22 -8.25
CA MET A 119 8.92 -6.34 -8.04
C MET A 119 10.19 -7.04 -8.49
N THR A 120 11.01 -6.37 -9.30
CA THR A 120 12.35 -6.84 -9.67
C THR A 120 13.40 -6.13 -8.84
N VAL A 121 14.39 -6.84 -8.33
CA VAL A 121 15.56 -6.30 -7.62
C VAL A 121 16.82 -6.93 -8.21
N GLY A 122 17.49 -6.23 -9.13
CA GLY A 122 18.56 -6.82 -9.93
C GLY A 122 18.07 -8.12 -10.63
N PRO A 123 18.71 -9.28 -10.39
CA PRO A 123 18.28 -10.55 -11.00
C PRO A 123 17.08 -11.21 -10.30
N HIS A 124 16.61 -10.68 -9.17
CA HIS A 124 15.54 -11.30 -8.40
C HIS A 124 14.18 -10.78 -8.84
N VAL A 125 13.21 -11.69 -8.93
CA VAL A 125 11.79 -11.39 -9.19
C VAL A 125 11.00 -11.81 -7.97
N ILE A 126 10.20 -10.89 -7.42
CA ILE A 126 9.36 -11.09 -6.25
C ILE A 126 7.91 -10.87 -6.71
N VAL A 127 7.08 -11.91 -6.62
CA VAL A 127 5.66 -11.81 -6.93
C VAL A 127 4.93 -11.07 -5.81
N GLY A 128 3.99 -10.21 -6.17
CA GLY A 128 3.10 -9.54 -5.22
C GLY A 128 2.05 -10.50 -4.69
N GLU A 129 1.95 -10.61 -3.37
CA GLU A 129 0.95 -11.39 -2.66
C GLU A 129 -0.21 -10.47 -2.24
N PHE A 130 -1.36 -10.64 -2.89
CA PHE A 130 -2.55 -9.85 -2.58
C PHE A 130 -3.35 -10.45 -1.42
N GLU A 131 -4.00 -9.59 -0.64
CA GLU A 131 -4.97 -10.04 0.35
C GLU A 131 -6.26 -10.55 -0.31
N THR A 132 -6.80 -11.65 0.21
CA THR A 132 -8.05 -12.23 -0.25
C THR A 132 -9.24 -11.39 0.21
N GLY A 133 -10.34 -11.41 -0.55
CA GLY A 133 -11.61 -10.80 -0.16
C GLY A 133 -11.88 -9.36 -0.64
N HIS A 134 -10.91 -8.71 -1.31
CA HIS A 134 -11.10 -7.39 -1.93
C HIS A 134 -11.51 -7.46 -3.42
N SER A 135 -11.39 -8.64 -4.03
CA SER A 135 -12.01 -8.97 -5.31
C SER A 135 -12.99 -10.12 -5.10
N ASP A 136 -14.15 -10.00 -5.72
CA ASP A 136 -15.14 -11.06 -5.78
C ASP A 136 -15.18 -11.53 -7.23
N GLU A 137 -14.23 -12.42 -7.59
CA GLU A 137 -14.13 -12.99 -8.94
C GLU A 137 -15.42 -13.74 -9.32
N GLU A 138 -16.08 -14.39 -8.36
CA GLU A 138 -17.36 -15.08 -8.56
C GLU A 138 -18.52 -14.11 -8.86
N ARG A 139 -18.44 -12.87 -8.37
CA ARG A 139 -19.39 -11.79 -8.70
C ARG A 139 -18.89 -10.83 -9.79
N GLY A 140 -17.71 -11.06 -10.36
CA GLY A 140 -17.11 -10.22 -11.40
C GLY A 140 -16.83 -8.79 -10.96
N LYS A 141 -16.48 -8.56 -9.68
CA LYS A 141 -16.23 -7.22 -9.13
C LYS A 141 -14.80 -7.07 -8.65
N LEU A 142 -14.05 -6.18 -9.31
CA LEU A 142 -12.75 -5.70 -8.86
C LEU A 142 -12.94 -4.42 -8.02
N SER A 143 -12.30 -4.36 -6.85
CA SER A 143 -12.21 -3.12 -6.06
C SER A 143 -11.29 -2.11 -6.74
N ALA A 144 -11.46 -0.82 -6.47
CA ALA A 144 -10.48 0.19 -6.90
C ALA A 144 -9.22 0.19 -6.01
N VAL A 145 -9.26 -0.52 -4.88
CA VAL A 145 -8.21 -0.55 -3.86
C VAL A 145 -7.91 -2.00 -3.47
N HIS A 146 -6.63 -2.35 -3.49
CA HIS A 146 -6.12 -3.68 -3.13
C HIS A 146 -4.87 -3.55 -2.25
N PHE A 147 -4.64 -4.55 -1.40
CA PHE A 147 -3.42 -4.64 -0.60
C PHE A 147 -2.51 -5.72 -1.14
N VAL A 148 -1.25 -5.37 -1.35
CA VAL A 148 -0.22 -6.27 -1.89
C VAL A 148 1.03 -6.23 -1.03
N ARG A 149 1.64 -7.39 -0.82
CA ARG A 149 2.92 -7.54 -0.14
C ARG A 149 3.97 -8.14 -1.06
N PHE A 150 5.21 -7.77 -0.85
CA PHE A 150 6.36 -8.32 -1.55
C PHE A 150 7.31 -8.89 -0.52
N ALA A 151 7.46 -10.22 -0.48
CA ALA A 151 8.40 -10.90 0.40
C ALA A 151 9.79 -10.95 -0.23
N LEU A 152 10.68 -10.04 0.17
CA LEU A 152 12.02 -9.97 -0.39
C LEU A 152 12.94 -10.99 0.28
N PRO A 153 13.49 -11.97 -0.46
CA PRO A 153 14.46 -12.88 0.10
C PRO A 153 15.74 -12.13 0.51
N PRO A 154 16.54 -12.67 1.45
CA PRO A 154 17.73 -11.98 1.98
C PRO A 154 18.69 -11.47 0.89
N GLN A 155 18.85 -12.23 -0.20
CA GLN A 155 19.71 -11.86 -1.33
C GLN A 155 19.20 -10.62 -2.09
N ALA A 156 17.88 -10.50 -2.27
CA ALA A 156 17.26 -9.31 -2.86
C ALA A 156 17.37 -8.11 -1.93
N ARG A 157 17.12 -8.29 -0.62
CA ARG A 157 17.24 -7.21 0.38
C ARG A 157 18.64 -6.61 0.43
N ALA A 158 19.68 -7.45 0.40
CA ALA A 158 21.07 -7.01 0.39
C ALA A 158 21.41 -6.15 -0.86
N ARG A 159 20.69 -6.35 -1.96
CA ARG A 159 20.87 -5.66 -3.24
C ARG A 159 19.94 -4.46 -3.44
N PHE A 160 18.92 -4.31 -2.59
CA PHE A 160 17.83 -3.34 -2.80
C PHE A 160 18.31 -1.90 -2.99
N SER A 161 19.36 -1.49 -2.27
CA SER A 161 19.90 -0.12 -2.38
C SER A 161 20.83 0.10 -3.57
N THR A 162 21.52 -0.95 -4.01
CA THR A 162 22.62 -0.85 -4.99
C THR A 162 22.22 -1.30 -6.39
N SER A 163 21.15 -2.08 -6.51
CA SER A 163 20.62 -2.56 -7.77
C SER A 163 19.45 -1.71 -8.25
N GLU A 164 19.10 -1.87 -9.52
CA GLU A 164 17.83 -1.38 -10.04
C GLU A 164 16.68 -2.13 -9.36
N VAL A 165 15.68 -1.37 -8.91
CA VAL A 165 14.42 -1.89 -8.38
C VAL A 165 13.29 -1.37 -9.24
N ALA A 166 12.36 -2.22 -9.65
CA ALA A 166 11.21 -1.81 -10.44
C ALA A 166 9.94 -2.55 -10.04
N LEU A 167 8.81 -1.84 -10.10
CA LEU A 167 7.50 -2.49 -10.13
C LEU A 167 7.15 -2.82 -11.58
N VAL A 168 6.61 -4.01 -11.77
CA VAL A 168 6.26 -4.58 -13.07
C VAL A 168 4.84 -5.13 -12.99
N VAL A 169 4.00 -4.75 -13.95
CA VAL A 169 2.66 -5.27 -14.12
C VAL A 169 2.60 -5.92 -15.51
N GLU A 170 2.21 -7.20 -15.57
CA GLU A 170 2.14 -7.99 -16.80
C GLU A 170 0.73 -8.56 -17.05
N HIS A 171 -0.30 -7.79 -16.72
CA HIS A 171 -1.69 -8.18 -16.96
C HIS A 171 -2.03 -8.14 -18.48
N PRO A 172 -2.88 -9.02 -19.02
CA PRO A 172 -3.23 -9.00 -20.45
C PRO A 172 -3.75 -7.66 -20.96
N ASN A 173 -4.42 -6.89 -20.10
CA ASN A 173 -5.01 -5.58 -20.44
C ASN A 173 -4.19 -4.38 -19.91
N GLU A 174 -3.08 -4.60 -19.20
CA GLU A 174 -2.18 -3.54 -18.74
C GLU A 174 -0.77 -4.12 -18.55
N ARG A 175 0.19 -3.64 -19.33
CA ARG A 175 1.59 -4.04 -19.24
C ARG A 175 2.46 -2.81 -19.06
N ALA A 176 3.10 -2.71 -17.90
CA ALA A 176 3.89 -1.54 -17.55
C ALA A 176 5.01 -1.87 -16.59
N ARG A 177 6.03 -1.03 -16.60
CA ARG A 177 7.20 -1.14 -15.74
C ARG A 177 7.64 0.24 -15.30
N THR A 178 7.85 0.40 -14.00
CA THR A 178 8.38 1.65 -13.43
C THR A 178 9.59 1.33 -12.57
N VAL A 179 10.74 1.91 -12.92
CA VAL A 179 11.94 1.88 -12.07
C VAL A 179 11.76 2.82 -10.89
N LEU A 180 12.05 2.34 -9.68
CA LEU A 180 11.98 3.14 -8.46
C LEU A 180 13.12 4.15 -8.43
N SER A 181 12.79 5.39 -8.05
CA SER A 181 13.79 6.42 -7.82
C SER A 181 14.69 6.06 -6.63
N ASP A 182 15.87 6.67 -6.56
CA ASP A 182 16.76 6.48 -5.40
C ASP A 182 16.12 6.98 -4.10
N GLU A 183 15.29 8.02 -4.17
CA GLU A 183 14.53 8.52 -3.03
C GLU A 183 13.52 7.49 -2.53
N THR A 184 12.76 6.88 -3.44
CA THR A 184 11.84 5.79 -3.11
C THR A 184 12.58 4.61 -2.51
N LYS A 185 13.67 4.14 -3.13
CA LYS A 185 14.48 3.04 -2.57
C LYS A 185 15.00 3.36 -1.17
N ARG A 186 15.46 4.59 -0.90
CA ARG A 186 15.88 5.02 0.44
C ARG A 186 14.72 4.97 1.43
N SER A 187 13.55 5.47 1.04
CA SER A 187 12.34 5.50 1.89
C SER A 187 11.87 4.09 2.27
N LEU A 188 11.90 3.16 1.31
CA LEU A 188 11.42 1.77 1.51
C LEU A 188 12.43 0.88 2.23
N ARG A 189 13.73 1.17 2.14
CA ARG A 189 14.78 0.35 2.77
C ARG A 189 14.55 0.17 4.28
N GLY A 190 14.06 1.19 4.96
CA GLY A 190 13.78 1.14 6.40
C GLY A 190 12.70 0.12 6.79
N ASP A 191 11.83 -0.24 5.84
CA ASP A 191 10.70 -1.14 6.08
C ASP A 191 11.10 -2.62 5.98
N LEU A 192 12.21 -2.91 5.28
CA LEU A 192 12.72 -4.26 5.03
C LEU A 192 13.46 -4.90 6.23
N ALA A 193 13.53 -4.20 7.35
CA ALA A 193 14.24 -4.62 8.57
C ALA A 193 13.48 -5.70 9.37
#